data_AF-A0AAJ7S2B5-F1
#
_entry.id   AF-A0AAJ7S2B5-F1
#
_cell.length_a   1.000
_cell.length_b   1.000
_cell.length_c   1.000
_cell.angle_alpha   90.00
_cell.angle_beta   90.00
_cell.angle_gamma   90.00
#
_symmetry.space_group_name_H-M   'P 1'
#
loop_
_entity.id
_entity.type
_entity.pdbx_description
1 polymer ?
#
loop_
_entity_poly.entity_id
_entity_poly.type
_entity_poly.pdbx_seq_one_letter_code
_entity_poly.pdbx_strand_id
1 'polypeptide(L)'
;MKSGRFHRATTLNEEEKSDSLFRPEITSEEENGVWDDWGNWSTCSVTCGNGRRVRWRHCSANNCVKGLKKAQIKTCHLKKCDTNILNWLGIKTR
;
A
#
# COMPACT_ATOMS: atom_id res chain seq x y z
N MET A 1 -37.14 -49.20 17.82
CA MET A 1 -36.49 -49.94 16.73
C MET A 1 -36.79 -49.25 15.41
N LYS A 2 -35.89 -48.38 14.93
CA LYS A 2 -35.95 -47.83 13.57
C LYS A 2 -34.54 -47.91 12.97
N SER A 3 -34.48 -48.54 11.81
CA SER A 3 -33.31 -48.96 11.05
C SER A 3 -32.36 -47.82 10.71
N GLY A 4 -31.08 -48.00 11.04
CA GLY A 4 -29.99 -47.09 10.68
C GLY A 4 -29.66 -47.16 9.19
N ARG A 5 -29.43 -45.99 8.59
CA ARG A 5 -28.89 -45.85 7.23
C ARG A 5 -27.41 -45.48 7.36
N PHE A 6 -26.55 -46.40 6.96
CA PHE A 6 -25.11 -46.20 6.90
C PHE A 6 -24.77 -45.25 5.74
N HIS A 7 -24.19 -44.10 6.05
CA HIS A 7 -23.48 -43.31 5.04
C HIS A 7 -22.01 -43.71 5.06
N ARG A 8 -21.56 -44.13 3.89
CA ARG A 8 -20.24 -44.65 3.54
C ARG A 8 -19.14 -43.69 3.99
N ALA A 9 -18.17 -44.20 4.74
CA ALA A 9 -16.94 -43.51 5.08
C ALA A 9 -16.11 -43.28 3.80
N THR A 10 -15.86 -42.02 3.46
CA THR A 10 -14.81 -41.63 2.52
C THR A 10 -13.56 -41.28 3.32
N THR A 11 -12.57 -42.14 3.12
CA THR A 11 -11.11 -41.99 3.31
C THR A 11 -10.60 -40.62 3.76
N LEU A 12 -9.79 -40.68 4.83
CA LEU A 12 -8.85 -39.69 5.34
C LEU A 12 -8.22 -38.82 4.24
N ASN A 13 -8.22 -37.50 4.45
CA ASN A 13 -7.19 -36.57 3.98
C ASN A 13 -7.05 -35.51 5.08
N GLU A 14 -6.05 -35.69 5.93
CA GLU A 14 -5.47 -34.63 6.77
C GLU A 14 -4.56 -33.76 5.89
N GLU A 15 -4.44 -32.47 6.23
CA GLU A 15 -3.60 -31.43 5.58
C GLU A 15 -4.22 -30.82 4.31
N GLU A 16 -4.87 -29.65 4.36
CA GLU A 16 -4.16 -28.37 4.44
C GLU A 16 -4.79 -27.40 5.45
N LYS A 17 -4.23 -27.42 6.67
CA LYS A 17 -4.22 -26.27 7.58
C LYS A 17 -3.37 -25.18 6.93
N SER A 18 -3.98 -24.30 6.15
CA SER A 18 -3.35 -23.08 5.67
C SER A 18 -3.98 -21.89 6.40
N ASP A 19 -3.22 -21.37 7.38
CA ASP A 19 -3.38 -20.02 7.93
C ASP A 19 -3.45 -19.02 6.76
N SER A 20 -4.66 -18.80 6.24
CA SER A 20 -4.95 -17.67 5.35
C SER A 20 -5.17 -16.46 6.24
N LEU A 21 -4.03 -15.92 6.63
CA LEU A 21 -3.75 -14.54 6.98
C LEU A 21 -4.91 -13.60 6.59
N PHE A 22 -5.43 -12.91 7.61
CA PHE A 22 -6.19 -11.66 7.50
C PHE A 22 -5.56 -10.75 6.45
N ARG A 23 -5.98 -10.90 5.18
CA ARG A 23 -6.00 -9.79 4.26
C ARG A 23 -7.30 -9.08 4.65
N PRO A 24 -7.26 -7.89 5.29
CA PRO A 24 -8.49 -7.14 5.35
C PRO A 24 -8.90 -7.00 3.89
N GLU A 25 -10.05 -7.57 3.56
CA GLU A 25 -10.75 -7.28 2.33
C GLU A 25 -10.75 -5.76 2.28
N ILE A 26 -9.95 -5.18 1.38
CA ILE A 26 -10.02 -3.76 1.09
C ILE A 26 -11.41 -3.64 0.49
N THR A 27 -12.39 -3.36 1.35
CA THR A 27 -13.77 -3.18 0.96
C THR A 27 -13.73 -2.13 -0.15
N SER A 28 -14.47 -2.40 -1.22
CA SER A 28 -14.64 -1.55 -2.41
C SER A 28 -15.10 -0.11 -2.10
N GLU A 29 -15.23 0.24 -0.82
CA GLU A 29 -15.46 1.57 -0.26
C GLU A 29 -14.29 2.53 -0.53
N GLU A 30 -13.05 2.03 -0.69
CA GLU A 30 -11.92 2.92 -0.97
C GLU A 30 -11.96 3.49 -2.40
N GLU A 31 -12.58 2.79 -3.35
CA GLU A 31 -12.62 3.20 -4.76
C GLU A 31 -13.83 4.08 -5.08
N ASN A 32 -14.97 3.82 -4.43
CA ASN A 32 -16.25 4.47 -4.72
C ASN A 32 -16.52 5.77 -3.94
N GLY A 33 -15.58 6.20 -3.10
CA GLY A 33 -15.67 7.47 -2.37
C GLY A 33 -15.63 8.69 -3.29
N VAL A 34 -16.41 9.72 -2.99
CA VAL A 34 -16.26 11.05 -3.62
C VAL A 34 -15.02 11.71 -3.04
N TRP A 35 -14.03 12.03 -3.86
CA TRP A 35 -12.76 12.61 -3.39
C TRP A 35 -12.74 14.11 -3.57
N ASP A 36 -12.16 14.82 -2.61
CA ASP A 36 -11.80 16.22 -2.79
C ASP A 36 -10.69 16.35 -3.85
N ASP A 37 -10.49 17.58 -4.31
CA ASP A 37 -9.36 17.90 -5.16
C ASP A 37 -8.03 17.50 -4.52
N TRP A 38 -7.08 17.13 -5.38
CA TRP A 38 -5.73 16.88 -4.95
C TRP A 38 -5.11 18.15 -4.36
N GLY A 39 -4.54 18.04 -3.17
CA GLY A 39 -3.68 19.07 -2.63
C GLY A 39 -2.44 19.31 -3.50
N ASN A 40 -1.70 20.36 -3.17
CA ASN A 40 -0.45 20.68 -3.83
C ASN A 40 0.59 19.58 -3.62
N TRP A 41 1.48 19.42 -4.60
CA TRP A 41 2.66 18.58 -4.45
C TRP A 41 3.57 19.15 -3.36
N SER A 42 4.10 18.28 -2.51
CA SER A 42 5.21 18.60 -1.63
C SER A 42 6.44 19.01 -2.44
N THR A 43 7.40 19.63 -1.76
CA THR A 43 8.76 19.72 -2.27
C THR A 43 9.34 18.34 -2.56
N CYS A 44 10.38 18.29 -3.39
CA CYS A 44 11.11 17.05 -3.62
C CYS A 44 11.77 16.60 -2.31
N SER A 45 11.74 15.30 -2.02
CA SER A 45 12.32 14.70 -0.81
C SER A 45 13.84 14.86 -0.71
N VAL A 46 14.49 15.29 -1.80
CA VAL A 46 15.92 15.52 -1.90
C VAL A 46 16.15 16.93 -2.45
N THR A 47 17.33 17.47 -2.19
CA THR A 47 17.79 18.74 -2.77
C THR A 47 18.60 18.55 -4.05
N CYS A 48 19.03 17.33 -4.36
CA CYS A 48 19.77 16.93 -5.55
C CYS A 48 19.48 15.46 -5.91
N GLY A 49 19.68 15.09 -7.17
CA GLY A 49 19.47 13.73 -7.66
C GLY A 49 18.00 13.35 -7.79
N ASN A 50 17.70 12.08 -7.55
CA ASN A 50 16.37 11.51 -7.72
C ASN A 50 15.65 11.44 -6.36
N GLY A 51 14.47 12.03 -6.30
CA GLY A 51 13.63 12.00 -5.11
C GLY A 51 12.16 11.77 -5.44
N ARG A 52 11.32 12.00 -4.43
CA ARG A 52 9.87 11.82 -4.52
C ARG A 52 9.17 13.07 -3.99
N ARG A 53 8.05 13.40 -4.60
CA ARG A 53 7.10 14.38 -4.10
C ARG A 53 5.76 13.70 -3.88
N VAL A 54 5.06 14.12 -2.84
CA VAL A 54 3.81 13.52 -2.40
C VAL A 54 2.73 14.59 -2.41
N ARG A 55 1.52 14.23 -2.81
CA ARG A 55 0.32 15.03 -2.56
C ARG A 55 -0.75 14.15 -1.98
N TRP A 56 -1.67 14.77 -1.24
CA TRP A 56 -2.77 14.07 -0.57
C TRP A 56 -4.10 14.63 -1.03
N ARG A 57 -5.12 13.79 -0.95
CA ARG A 57 -6.53 14.18 -1.04
C ARG A 57 -7.29 13.48 0.06
N HIS A 58 -8.34 14.14 0.54
CA HIS A 58 -9.26 13.57 1.52
C HIS A 58 -10.49 13.07 0.80
N CYS A 59 -11.14 12.07 1.39
CA CYS A 59 -12.44 11.68 0.90
C CYS A 59 -13.51 12.62 1.45
N SER A 60 -14.40 13.07 0.57
CA SER A 60 -15.55 13.89 0.87
C SER A 60 -16.57 13.09 1.70
N ALA A 61 -17.11 13.73 2.74
CA ALA A 61 -17.76 13.05 3.86
C ALA A 61 -19.02 12.23 3.50
N ASN A 62 -19.65 12.48 2.35
CA ASN A 62 -20.96 11.90 2.03
C ASN A 62 -20.91 10.38 1.77
N ASN A 63 -19.76 9.82 1.34
CA ASN A 63 -19.62 8.40 0.98
C ASN A 63 -18.32 7.78 1.53
N CYS A 64 -17.79 8.30 2.64
CA CYS A 64 -16.47 7.87 3.11
C CYS A 64 -16.31 7.75 4.61
N VAL A 65 -15.44 6.81 4.99
CA VAL A 65 -14.96 6.66 6.36
C VAL A 65 -14.23 7.93 6.78
N LYS A 66 -14.56 8.44 7.96
CA LYS A 66 -13.94 9.64 8.52
C LYS A 66 -12.42 9.48 8.60
N GLY A 67 -11.69 10.44 8.05
CA GLY A 67 -10.22 10.45 8.05
C GLY A 67 -9.58 9.64 6.92
N LEU A 68 -10.37 9.10 5.98
CA LEU A 68 -9.83 8.45 4.79
C LEU A 68 -9.07 9.45 3.91
N LYS A 69 -7.82 9.12 3.57
CA LYS A 69 -6.93 9.93 2.76
C LYS A 69 -6.20 9.07 1.75
N LYS A 70 -5.99 9.60 0.54
CA LYS A 70 -5.16 8.98 -0.49
C LYS A 70 -3.91 9.81 -0.73
N ALA A 71 -2.79 9.13 -0.87
CA ALA A 71 -1.52 9.73 -1.27
C ALA A 71 -1.23 9.40 -2.73
N GLN A 72 -0.78 10.39 -3.50
CA GLN A 72 -0.13 10.15 -4.77
C GLN A 72 1.35 10.51 -4.65
N ILE A 73 2.20 9.68 -5.23
CA ILE A 73 3.64 9.88 -5.22
C ILE A 73 4.13 10.00 -6.66
N LYS A 74 4.96 11.01 -6.92
CA LYS A 74 5.60 11.21 -8.21
C LYS A 74 7.10 11.41 -8.03
N THR A 75 7.89 10.86 -8.93
CA THR A 75 9.34 11.08 -8.95
C THR A 75 9.66 12.53 -9.34
N CYS A 76 10.71 13.07 -8.73
CA CYS A 76 11.34 14.32 -9.10
C CYS A 76 12.82 14.07 -9.43
N HIS A 77 13.30 14.74 -10.47
CA HIS A 77 14.69 14.68 -10.91
C HIS A 77 15.27 16.08 -10.79
N LEU A 78 16.14 16.28 -9.81
CA LEU A 78 16.89 17.51 -9.61
C LEU A 78 18.30 17.38 -10.20
N LYS A 79 19.08 18.46 -10.12
CA LYS A 79 20.50 18.44 -10.50
C LYS A 79 21.21 17.33 -9.75
N LYS A 80 22.16 16.64 -10.39
CA LYS A 80 22.97 15.61 -9.73
C LYS A 80 23.60 16.17 -8.47
N CYS A 81 23.73 15.32 -7.45
CA CYS A 81 24.41 15.70 -6.23
C CYS A 81 25.89 15.92 -6.51
N ASP A 82 26.47 16.92 -5.85
CA ASP A 82 27.91 17.08 -5.81
C ASP A 82 28.50 15.97 -4.94
N THR A 83 29.14 15.00 -5.59
CA THR A 83 29.73 13.83 -4.93
C THR A 83 31.11 14.12 -4.35
N ASN A 84 31.67 15.33 -4.54
CA ASN A 84 32.96 15.71 -3.95
C ASN A 84 32.95 15.59 -2.43
N ILE A 85 31.81 15.89 -1.80
CA ILE A 85 31.62 15.76 -0.35
C ILE A 85 31.66 14.29 0.09
N LEU A 86 31.04 13.38 -0.67
CA LEU A 86 31.03 11.95 -0.38
C LEU A 86 32.42 11.33 -0.59
N ASN A 87 33.14 11.78 -1.61
CA ASN A 87 34.51 11.36 -1.88
C ASN A 87 35.46 11.76 -0.75
N TRP A 88 35.33 12.97 -0.19
CA TRP A 88 36.12 13.42 0.95
C TRP A 88 35.82 12.64 2.23
N LEU A 89 34.56 12.24 2.44
CA LEU A 89 34.16 11.34 3.52
C LEU A 89 34.54 9.87 3.27
N GLY A 90 35.24 9.55 2.18
CA GLY A 90 35.63 8.19 1.82
C GLY A 90 34.45 7.30 1.38
N ILE A 91 33.27 7.87 1.14
CA ILE A 91 32.07 7.16 0.68
C ILE A 91 32.17 7.05 -0.84
N LYS A 92 32.74 5.93 -1.32
CA LYS A 92 32.78 5.62 -2.75
C LYS A 92 31.35 5.37 -3.25
N THR A 93 30.78 6.34 -3.95
CA THR A 93 29.56 6.13 -4.73
C THR A 93 29.92 5.29 -5.97
N ARG A 94 29.29 4.12 -6.09
CA ARG A 94 29.52 3.13 -7.14
C ARG A 94 28.98 3.59 -8.50
#